data_AF-A0A1K1MIL5-F1
#
_entry.id   AF-A0A1K1MIL5-F1
#
_cell.length_a   1.000
_cell.length_b   1.000
_cell.length_c   1.000
_cell.angle_alpha   90.00
_cell.angle_beta   90.00
_cell.angle_gamma   90.00
#
_symmetry.space_group_name_H-M   'P 1'
#
loop_
_entity.id
_entity.type
_entity.pdbx_description
1 polymer ?
#
loop_
_entity_poly.entity_id
_entity_poly.type
_entity_poly.pdbx_seq_one_letter_code
_entity_poly.pdbx_strand_id
1 'polypeptide(L)'
;MNWNERTGYVIMKKEKRITIYKKIWCKIRYWQNLKDVSDTELAAYLRVCERTLRDYDKNARNITLEKIDNFLTVNSMELDELLAM
;
A
#
# COMPACT_ATOMS: atom_id res chain seq x y z
N MET A 1 -4.12 -4.15 43.72
CA MET A 1 -3.15 -3.06 43.52
C MET A 1 -2.31 -3.39 42.30
N ASN A 2 -2.37 -2.55 41.26
CA ASN A 2 -1.66 -2.74 40.01
C ASN A 2 -0.25 -2.15 40.15
N TRP A 3 0.79 -2.92 39.78
CA TRP A 3 2.20 -2.52 39.88
C TRP A 3 2.56 -1.29 39.02
N ASN A 4 1.69 -0.89 38.10
CA ASN A 4 1.93 0.16 37.11
C ASN A 4 1.79 1.60 37.65
N GLU A 5 1.36 1.78 38.91
CA GLU A 5 1.09 3.12 39.49
C GLU A 5 2.31 3.73 40.21
N ARG A 6 3.46 3.01 40.28
CA ARG A 6 4.64 3.46 41.05
C ARG A 6 5.73 4.14 40.24
N THR A 7 5.69 4.10 38.92
CA THR A 7 6.71 4.72 38.08
C THR A 7 6.03 5.68 37.11
N GLY A 8 6.43 6.95 37.11
CA GLY A 8 5.92 7.99 36.21
C GLY A 8 6.30 7.80 34.72
N TYR A 9 6.40 6.55 34.26
CA TYR A 9 6.63 6.22 32.87
C TYR A 9 5.30 6.14 32.14
N VAL A 10 4.97 7.20 31.40
CA VAL A 10 3.94 7.14 30.36
C VAL A 10 4.46 6.20 29.26
N ILE A 11 3.90 5.00 29.13
CA ILE A 11 4.16 4.17 27.94
C ILE A 11 3.48 4.88 26.76
N MET A 12 4.24 5.69 26.04
CA MET A 12 3.83 6.18 24.72
C MET A 12 3.61 4.95 23.85
N LYS A 13 2.33 4.65 23.53
CA LYS A 13 2.02 3.67 22.49
C LYS A 13 2.68 4.20 21.22
N LYS A 14 3.76 3.55 20.76
CA LYS A 14 4.31 3.80 19.42
C LYS A 14 3.15 3.66 18.45
N GLU A 15 2.87 4.74 17.70
CA GLU A 15 1.88 4.69 16.64
C GLU A 15 2.20 3.47 15.76
N LYS A 16 1.16 2.69 15.43
CA LYS A 16 1.35 1.50 14.61
C LYS A 16 1.90 1.94 13.26
N ARG A 17 3.18 1.71 13.03
CA ARG A 17 3.84 1.97 11.74
C ARG A 17 3.01 1.32 10.63
N ILE A 18 2.52 2.13 9.69
CA ILE A 18 1.94 1.60 8.45
C ILE A 18 3.08 0.93 7.67
N THR A 19 2.89 -0.34 7.36
CA THR A 19 3.87 -1.14 6.63
C THR A 19 4.04 -0.62 5.20
N ILE A 20 5.24 -0.80 4.64
CA ILE A 20 5.58 -0.24 3.32
C ILE A 20 4.65 -0.75 2.20
N TYR A 21 4.31 -2.03 2.20
CA TYR A 21 3.39 -2.62 1.22
C TYR A 21 1.99 -2.01 1.28
N LYS A 22 1.51 -1.62 2.48
CA LYS A 22 0.23 -0.91 2.62
C LYS A 22 0.34 0.51 2.08
N LYS A 23 1.44 1.22 2.35
CA LYS A 23 1.67 2.56 1.81
C LYS A 23 1.69 2.57 0.29
N ILE A 24 2.46 1.66 -0.32
CA ILE A 24 2.53 1.52 -1.78
C ILE A 24 1.17 1.19 -2.36
N TRP A 25 0.45 0.22 -1.79
CA TRP A 25 -0.89 -0.12 -2.27
C TRP A 25 -1.88 1.05 -2.20
N CYS A 26 -1.86 1.81 -1.10
CA CYS A 26 -2.67 3.01 -0.97
C CYS A 26 -2.34 4.05 -2.05
N LYS A 27 -1.06 4.24 -2.39
CA LYS A 27 -0.65 5.17 -3.46
C LYS A 27 -1.10 4.69 -4.84
N ILE A 28 -1.00 3.39 -5.13
CA ILE A 28 -1.50 2.80 -6.38
C ILE A 28 -3.02 2.99 -6.51
N ARG A 29 -3.79 2.71 -5.45
CA ARG A 29 -5.25 2.92 -5.44
C ARG A 29 -5.62 4.41 -5.53
N TYR A 30 -4.86 5.28 -4.89
CA TYR A 30 -5.06 6.72 -5.01
C TYR A 30 -4.82 7.19 -6.45
N TRP A 31 -3.70 6.77 -7.05
CA TRP A 31 -3.41 7.03 -8.46
C TRP A 31 -4.53 6.52 -9.39
N GLN A 32 -5.03 5.32 -9.15
CA GLN A 32 -6.12 4.74 -9.95
C GLN A 32 -7.36 5.64 -9.93
N ASN A 33 -7.77 6.09 -8.74
CA ASN A 33 -8.90 7.01 -8.59
C ASN A 33 -8.63 8.37 -9.26
N LEU A 34 -7.42 8.91 -9.14
CA LEU A 34 -7.05 10.18 -9.77
C LEU A 34 -7.06 10.12 -11.31
N LYS A 35 -6.79 8.94 -11.88
CA LYS A 35 -6.73 8.73 -13.33
C LYS A 35 -8.01 8.13 -13.91
N ASP A 36 -9.03 7.91 -13.09
CA ASP A 36 -10.29 7.26 -13.47
C ASP A 36 -10.07 5.89 -14.16
N VAL A 37 -9.11 5.11 -13.65
CA VAL A 37 -8.71 3.81 -14.19
C VAL A 37 -9.56 2.71 -13.57
N SER A 38 -10.13 1.84 -14.40
CA SER A 38 -10.94 0.71 -13.92
C SER A 38 -10.10 -0.36 -13.21
N ASP A 39 -10.75 -1.20 -12.39
CA ASP A 39 -10.08 -2.34 -11.76
C ASP A 39 -9.50 -3.32 -12.78
N THR A 40 -10.18 -3.51 -13.93
CA THR A 40 -9.71 -4.36 -15.02
C THR A 40 -8.41 -3.83 -15.62
N GLU A 41 -8.32 -2.53 -15.85
CA GLU A 41 -7.11 -1.88 -16.37
C GLU A 41 -5.97 -1.91 -15.36
N LEU A 42 -6.23 -1.58 -14.08
CA LEU A 42 -5.20 -1.64 -13.05
C LEU A 42 -4.66 -3.07 -12.87
N ALA A 43 -5.53 -4.08 -12.92
CA ALA A 43 -5.12 -5.48 -12.89
C ALA A 43 -4.21 -5.82 -14.07
N ALA A 44 -4.51 -5.31 -15.27
CA ALA A 44 -3.67 -5.49 -16.46
C ALA A 44 -2.29 -4.81 -16.30
N TYR A 45 -2.24 -3.58 -15.78
CA TYR A 45 -0.97 -2.87 -15.53
C TYR A 45 -0.07 -3.62 -14.54
N LEU A 46 -0.67 -4.18 -13.49
CA LEU A 46 0.02 -5.02 -12.51
C LEU A 46 0.31 -6.44 -13.05
N ARG A 47 -0.19 -6.83 -14.23
CA ARG A 47 -0.13 -8.20 -14.76
C ARG A 47 -0.66 -9.25 -13.77
N VAL A 48 -1.87 -9.01 -13.29
CA VAL A 48 -2.65 -9.92 -12.45
C VAL A 48 -4.09 -10.00 -12.95
N CYS A 49 -4.89 -10.94 -12.43
CA CYS A 49 -6.34 -10.93 -12.64
C CYS A 49 -7.03 -10.04 -11.59
N GLU A 50 -8.26 -9.60 -11.89
CA GLU A 50 -9.07 -8.79 -10.96
C GLU A 50 -9.28 -9.46 -9.60
N ARG A 51 -9.34 -10.79 -9.56
CA ARG A 51 -9.43 -11.53 -8.29
C ARG A 51 -8.22 -11.23 -7.40
N THR A 52 -7.02 -11.34 -7.96
CA THR A 52 -5.78 -11.05 -7.22
C THR A 52 -5.68 -9.58 -6.83
N LEU A 53 -6.12 -8.66 -7.71
CA LEU A 53 -6.21 -7.23 -7.40
C LEU A 53 -7.06 -6.99 -6.14
N ARG A 54 -8.26 -7.58 -6.08
CA ARG A 54 -9.18 -7.48 -4.94
C ARG A 54 -8.63 -8.16 -3.67
N ASP A 55 -7.78 -9.16 -3.82
CA ASP A 55 -7.11 -9.79 -2.68
C ASP A 55 -6.03 -8.89 -2.07
N TYR A 56 -5.40 -8.00 -2.86
CA TYR A 56 -4.48 -6.99 -2.33
C TYR A 56 -5.18 -5.93 -1.46
N ASP A 57 -6.45 -5.60 -1.73
CA ASP A 57 -7.22 -4.70 -0.85
C ASP A 57 -7.39 -5.26 0.56
N LYS A 58 -7.51 -6.59 0.65
CA LYS A 58 -7.60 -7.30 1.94
C LYS A 58 -6.21 -7.47 2.55
N ASN A 59 -5.22 -7.81 1.72
CA ASN A 59 -3.87 -8.09 2.15
C ASN A 59 -2.81 -7.75 1.09
N ALA A 60 -2.36 -6.51 1.09
CA ALA A 60 -1.31 -6.01 0.19
C ALA A 60 0.07 -6.63 0.43
N ARG A 61 0.26 -7.52 1.42
CA ARG A 61 1.58 -8.14 1.69
C ARG A 61 2.11 -8.96 0.51
N ASN A 62 1.20 -9.48 -0.32
CA ASN A 62 1.54 -10.38 -1.43
C ASN A 62 1.82 -9.62 -2.74
N ILE A 63 1.71 -8.28 -2.75
CA ILE A 63 2.16 -7.53 -3.91
C ILE A 63 3.69 -7.64 -4.00
N THR A 64 4.18 -8.19 -5.11
CA THR A 64 5.62 -8.33 -5.32
C THR A 64 6.20 -7.06 -5.94
N LEU A 65 7.51 -6.86 -5.79
CA LEU A 65 8.21 -5.75 -6.44
C LEU A 65 8.06 -5.79 -7.95
N GLU A 66 8.06 -6.97 -8.56
CA GLU A 66 7.81 -7.15 -10.00
C GLU A 66 6.43 -6.58 -10.42
N LYS A 67 5.39 -6.75 -9.60
CA LYS A 67 4.06 -6.20 -9.93
C LYS A 67 4.06 -4.68 -9.86
N ILE A 68 4.72 -4.12 -8.86
CA ILE A 68 4.90 -2.66 -8.74
C ILE A 68 5.71 -2.13 -9.93
N ASP A 69 6.80 -2.81 -10.32
CA ASP A 69 7.66 -2.44 -11.44
C ASP A 69 6.92 -2.48 -12.80
N ASN A 70 6.08 -3.50 -13.02
CA ASN A 70 5.20 -3.55 -14.19
C ASN A 70 4.25 -2.35 -14.24
N PHE A 71 3.61 -2.02 -13.11
CA PHE A 71 2.73 -0.86 -13.00
C PHE A 71 3.47 0.46 -13.30
N LEU A 72 4.65 0.65 -12.73
CA LEU A 72 5.48 1.84 -12.93
C LEU A 72 5.93 1.96 -14.39
N THR A 73 6.39 0.86 -14.98
CA THR A 73 6.84 0.80 -16.39
C THR A 73 5.70 1.13 -17.36
N VAL A 74 4.53 0.52 -17.20
CA VAL A 74 3.37 0.76 -18.08
C VAL A 74 2.93 2.22 -18.03
N ASN A 75 3.06 2.86 -16.88
CA ASN A 75 2.65 4.25 -16.68
C ASN A 75 3.79 5.26 -16.86
N SER A 76 4.98 4.82 -17.28
CA SER A 76 6.18 5.66 -17.43
C SER A 76 6.41 6.55 -16.20
N MET A 77 6.37 5.93 -15.02
CA MET A 77 6.37 6.57 -13.71
C MET A 77 7.49 6.02 -12.84
N GLU A 78 8.17 6.88 -12.10
CA GLU A 78 9.15 6.48 -11.09
C GLU A 78 8.51 6.18 -9.74
N LEU A 79 9.17 5.35 -8.92
CA LEU A 79 8.65 5.00 -7.60
C LEU A 79 8.50 6.24 -6.69
N ASP A 80 9.43 7.19 -6.77
CA ASP A 80 9.39 8.41 -5.96
C ASP A 80 8.20 9.31 -6.34
N GLU A 81 7.84 9.35 -7.63
CA GLU A 81 6.65 10.07 -8.11
C GLU A 81 5.38 9.46 -7.53
N LEU A 82 5.24 8.13 -7.58
CA LEU A 82 4.12 7.41 -6.95
C LEU A 82 4.02 7.72 -5.45
N LEU A 83 5.14 7.75 -4.74
CA LEU A 83 5.17 7.99 -3.30
C LEU A 83 4.84 9.45 -2.94
N ALA A 84 5.13 10.40 -3.83
CA ALA A 84 4.88 11.83 -3.64
C ALA A 84 3.41 12.27 -3.82
N MET A 85 2.57 11.46 -4.49
CA MET A 85 1.14 11.77 -4.78
C MET A 85 0.25 11.90 -3.55
#